data_AF-A0A409VB04-F1
#
_entry.id   AF-A0A409VB04-F1
#
_cell.length_a   1.000
_cell.length_b   1.000
_cell.length_c   1.000
_cell.angle_alpha   90.00
_cell.angle_beta   90.00
_cell.angle_gamma   90.00
#
_symmetry.space_group_name_H-M   'P 1'
#
loop_
_entity.id
_entity.type
_entity.pdbx_description
1 polymer ?
#
loop_
_entity_poly.entity_id
_entity_poly.type
_entity_poly.pdbx_seq_one_letter_code
_entity_poly.pdbx_strand_id
1 'polypeptide(L)'
;MQQSTHQRLHVRDAHDAHCIFEAVRQGFLPHITRRLNEIERATLVRSGAIFVWIESDDDNGLKRWTDGRVWGQSRMREPYLFYDEKMPYDAAQAANDANRAPTYRFVDGVSRPGPSSSALSHQDRTTNHHPGLVKQAYSAWVNIHPQGSAQKWHLTAYFTYADLPHLPTIDHDPLLRKIIVPSGIYRSGKTRSRTDDDELVGNGIRLPGTDEASPYTERMLPSLSSIQSAVAAHPSTASLTGTRSHGARLPEDQRMIQMLNSRHIR
;
A
#
# COMPACT_ATOMS: atom_id res chain seq x y z
N MET A 1 20.05 -4.77 23.94
CA MET A 1 20.17 -4.57 22.48
C MET A 1 18.80 -4.77 21.86
N GLN A 2 18.48 -4.06 20.78
CA GLN A 2 17.21 -4.25 20.06
C GLN A 2 17.21 -5.61 19.36
N GLN A 3 16.00 -6.13 19.13
CA GLN A 3 15.77 -7.36 18.37
C GLN A 3 14.67 -7.10 17.33
N SER A 4 14.71 -7.82 16.22
CA SER A 4 13.58 -7.85 15.28
C SER A 4 12.34 -8.37 16.01
N THR A 5 11.17 -7.77 15.75
CA THR A 5 9.87 -8.29 16.23
C THR A 5 9.66 -9.72 15.79
N HIS A 6 10.03 -10.06 14.55
CA HIS A 6 10.09 -11.42 14.06
C HIS A 6 11.27 -11.60 13.10
N GLN A 7 11.94 -12.75 13.15
CA GLN A 7 13.19 -12.95 12.38
C GLN A 7 12.98 -13.42 10.94
N ARG A 8 11.89 -14.17 10.69
CA ARG A 8 11.67 -14.83 9.40
C ARG A 8 10.18 -15.10 9.13
N LEU A 9 9.50 -14.19 8.45
CA LEU A 9 8.08 -14.34 8.13
C LEU A 9 7.70 -13.51 6.89
N HIS A 10 6.74 -13.99 6.12
CA HIS A 10 6.07 -13.26 5.04
C HIS A 10 4.70 -12.76 5.51
N VAL A 11 4.49 -11.44 5.43
CA VAL A 11 3.23 -10.78 5.76
C VAL A 11 2.43 -10.55 4.48
N ARG A 12 1.34 -11.28 4.30
CA ARG A 12 0.61 -11.31 3.02
C ARG A 12 -0.38 -10.16 2.89
N ASP A 13 -1.11 -9.88 3.97
CA ASP A 13 -2.27 -9.00 4.02
C ASP A 13 -2.43 -8.26 5.37
N ALA A 14 -3.42 -7.37 5.43
CA ALA A 14 -3.71 -6.58 6.63
C ALA A 14 -3.97 -7.46 7.87
N HIS A 15 -4.56 -8.64 7.70
CA HIS A 15 -4.85 -9.56 8.80
C HIS A 15 -3.55 -10.10 9.39
N ASP A 16 -2.61 -10.57 8.56
CA ASP A 16 -1.29 -11.01 9.02
C ASP A 16 -0.58 -9.89 9.81
N ALA A 17 -0.66 -8.64 9.35
CA ALA A 17 -0.08 -7.50 10.05
C ALA A 17 -0.76 -7.23 11.42
N HIS A 18 -2.09 -7.37 11.49
CA HIS A 18 -2.83 -7.23 12.74
C HIS A 18 -2.52 -8.36 13.73
N CYS A 19 -2.32 -9.60 13.25
CA CYS A 19 -1.86 -10.70 14.11
C CYS A 19 -0.51 -10.39 14.76
N ILE A 20 0.43 -9.82 14.01
CA ILE A 20 1.74 -9.42 14.55
C ILE A 20 1.57 -8.26 15.56
N PHE A 21 0.74 -7.26 15.26
CA PHE A 21 0.45 -6.19 16.22
C PHE A 21 -0.22 -6.72 17.50
N GLU A 22 -1.13 -7.67 17.40
CA GLU A 22 -1.77 -8.28 18.57
C GLU A 22 -0.77 -9.08 19.40
N ALA A 23 0.13 -9.85 18.76
CA ALA A 23 1.21 -10.54 19.47
C ALA A 23 2.14 -9.57 20.19
N VAL A 24 2.43 -8.41 19.61
CA VAL A 24 3.19 -7.34 20.27
C VAL A 24 2.41 -6.73 21.43
N ARG A 25 1.12 -6.43 21.25
CA ARG A 25 0.24 -5.85 22.28
C ARG A 25 0.10 -6.78 23.49
N GLN A 26 0.05 -8.08 23.26
CA GLN A 26 0.00 -9.11 24.30
C GLN A 26 1.37 -9.40 24.94
N GLY A 27 2.46 -8.80 24.43
CA GLY A 27 3.81 -8.98 24.96
C GLY A 27 4.51 -10.27 24.51
N PHE A 28 3.95 -11.00 23.55
CA PHE A 28 4.56 -12.21 22.98
C PHE A 28 5.72 -11.91 22.03
N LEU A 29 5.66 -10.79 21.32
CA LEU A 29 6.74 -10.31 20.46
C LEU A 29 7.23 -8.93 20.90
N PRO A 30 8.54 -8.63 20.78
CA PRO A 30 9.07 -7.32 21.11
C PRO A 30 8.70 -6.29 20.03
N HIS A 31 8.68 -5.02 20.40
CA HIS A 31 8.67 -3.90 19.46
C HIS A 31 9.90 -3.02 19.64
N ILE A 32 10.22 -2.25 18.62
CA ILE A 32 11.34 -1.32 18.61
C ILE A 32 10.96 -0.05 19.36
N THR A 33 11.66 0.19 20.47
CA THR A 33 11.47 1.33 21.38
C THR A 33 12.42 2.51 21.14
N ARG A 34 13.51 2.29 20.41
CA ARG A 34 14.52 3.29 20.04
C ARG A 34 15.12 2.96 18.68
N ARG A 35 15.75 3.93 18.02
CA ARG A 35 16.47 3.69 16.76
C ARG A 35 17.49 2.56 16.89
N LEU A 36 17.59 1.75 15.82
CA LEU A 36 18.64 0.74 15.69
C LEU A 36 20.00 1.42 15.56
N ASN A 37 20.99 0.94 16.32
CA ASN A 37 22.39 1.34 16.11
C ASN A 37 22.97 0.69 14.85
N GLU A 38 24.20 1.03 14.49
CA GLU A 38 24.82 0.56 13.25
C GLU A 38 24.95 -0.98 13.17
N ILE A 39 25.38 -1.61 14.25
CA ILE A 39 25.54 -3.06 14.34
C ILE A 39 24.17 -3.75 14.24
N GLU A 40 23.16 -3.24 14.95
CA GLU A 40 21.77 -3.73 14.91
C GLU A 40 21.20 -3.60 13.48
N ARG A 41 21.44 -2.49 12.77
CA ARG A 41 21.00 -2.34 11.37
C ARG A 41 21.66 -3.36 10.46
N ALA A 42 22.98 -3.50 10.57
CA ALA A 42 23.76 -4.42 9.73
C ALA A 42 23.36 -5.89 9.95
N THR A 43 22.98 -6.26 11.17
CA THR A 43 22.68 -7.66 11.53
C THR A 43 21.20 -8.03 11.42
N LEU A 44 20.29 -7.10 11.74
CA LEU A 44 18.86 -7.38 11.84
C LEU A 44 18.09 -7.07 10.54
N VAL A 45 18.53 -6.08 9.74
CA VAL A 45 17.82 -5.69 8.50
C VAL A 45 18.21 -6.65 7.38
N ARG A 46 17.47 -7.75 7.28
CA ARG A 46 17.66 -8.85 6.31
C ARG A 46 16.33 -9.45 5.88
N SER A 47 16.36 -10.30 4.85
CA SER A 47 15.17 -10.98 4.36
C SER A 47 14.45 -11.79 5.46
N GLY A 48 13.13 -11.66 5.52
CA GLY A 48 12.25 -12.25 6.52
C GLY A 48 12.09 -11.45 7.82
N ALA A 49 12.93 -10.43 8.07
CA ALA A 49 12.88 -9.67 9.30
C ALA A 49 11.70 -8.70 9.33
N ILE A 50 11.05 -8.61 10.49
CA ILE A 50 9.90 -7.74 10.76
C ILE A 50 10.18 -6.89 11.99
N PHE A 51 9.78 -5.62 11.93
CA PHE A 51 9.91 -4.65 13.00
C PHE A 51 8.58 -3.94 13.20
N VAL A 52 8.05 -4.03 14.42
CA VAL A 52 6.94 -3.20 14.88
C VAL A 52 7.50 -2.05 15.70
N TRP A 53 6.96 -0.85 15.50
CA TRP A 53 7.29 0.32 16.30
C TRP A 53 6.06 1.24 16.44
N ILE A 54 6.05 2.00 17.52
CA ILE A 54 4.94 2.90 17.85
C ILE A 54 5.42 4.32 17.55
N GLU A 55 4.61 5.08 16.82
CA GLU A 55 4.88 6.50 16.55
C GLU A 55 4.83 7.26 17.89
N SER A 56 5.92 7.95 18.22
CA SER A 56 6.02 8.81 19.41
C SER A 56 6.56 10.18 19.02
N ASP A 57 5.99 11.21 19.63
CA ASP A 57 6.41 12.60 19.43
C ASP A 57 7.61 13.02 20.28
N ASP A 58 7.99 12.19 21.25
CA ASP A 58 9.12 12.41 22.13
C ASP A 58 10.43 12.52 21.34
N ASP A 59 11.38 13.32 21.82
CA ASP A 59 12.67 13.54 21.15
C ASP A 59 13.48 12.25 20.94
N ASN A 60 13.29 11.28 21.83
CA ASN A 60 13.91 9.97 21.78
C ASN A 60 13.03 8.92 21.06
N GLY A 61 11.82 9.28 20.67
CA GLY A 61 10.82 8.43 20.03
C GLY A 61 11.10 8.14 18.56
N LEU A 62 10.34 7.20 17.99
CA LEU A 62 10.38 6.91 16.56
C LEU A 62 9.22 7.63 15.86
N LYS A 63 9.56 8.58 14.97
CA LYS A 63 8.60 9.21 14.03
C LYS A 63 8.62 8.56 12.66
N ARG A 64 9.78 8.03 12.26
CA ARG A 64 10.05 7.43 10.95
C ARG A 64 11.08 6.33 11.08
N TRP A 65 10.84 5.25 10.35
CA TRP A 65 11.78 4.14 10.27
C TRP A 65 13.04 4.50 9.45
N THR A 66 14.21 4.16 9.99
CA THR A 66 15.53 4.39 9.36
C THR A 66 16.40 3.14 9.49
N ASP A 67 16.79 2.55 8.37
CA ASP A 67 17.52 1.29 8.27
C ASP A 67 18.92 1.41 7.67
N GLY A 68 19.30 2.60 7.17
CA GLY A 68 20.62 2.85 6.57
C GLY A 68 20.77 2.33 5.14
N ARG A 69 19.71 1.81 4.52
CA ARG A 69 19.71 1.37 3.12
C ARG A 69 19.17 2.47 2.19
N VAL A 70 19.57 2.43 0.93
CA VAL A 70 19.08 3.36 -0.10
C VAL A 70 17.85 2.75 -0.77
N TRP A 71 16.73 3.45 -0.73
CA TRP A 71 15.45 2.95 -1.23
C TRP A 71 15.00 3.70 -2.48
N GLY A 72 14.34 2.98 -3.38
CA GLY A 72 13.59 3.55 -4.50
C GLY A 72 12.34 4.30 -4.07
N GLN A 73 11.60 4.80 -5.07
CA GLN A 73 10.32 5.47 -4.84
C GLN A 73 9.31 4.48 -4.25
N SER A 74 8.45 4.96 -3.33
CA SER A 74 7.36 4.16 -2.79
C SER A 74 6.40 3.71 -3.88
N ARG A 75 5.96 2.45 -3.80
CA ARG A 75 4.94 1.86 -4.66
C ARG A 75 3.78 1.35 -3.80
N MET A 76 2.59 1.90 -4.00
CA MET A 76 1.39 1.45 -3.31
C MET A 76 0.92 0.11 -3.88
N ARG A 77 0.78 -0.90 -3.03
CA ARG A 77 0.08 -2.16 -3.31
C ARG A 77 -0.73 -2.49 -2.07
N GLU A 78 -2.00 -2.10 -2.11
CA GLU A 78 -2.87 -2.15 -0.92
C GLU A 78 -2.78 -3.52 -0.22
N PRO A 79 -2.66 -3.51 1.13
CA PRO A 79 -2.67 -2.35 2.02
C PRO A 79 -1.28 -1.72 2.28
N TYR A 80 -0.23 -2.13 1.57
CA TYR A 80 1.15 -1.79 1.88
C TYR A 80 1.78 -0.76 0.93
N LEU A 81 2.83 -0.12 1.43
CA LEU A 81 3.83 0.57 0.62
C LEU A 81 5.05 -0.33 0.45
N PHE A 82 5.55 -0.41 -0.78
CA PHE A 82 6.75 -1.16 -1.13
C PHE A 82 7.88 -0.22 -1.59
N TYR A 83 9.11 -0.64 -1.30
CA TYR A 83 10.33 0.04 -1.71
C TYR A 83 11.36 -1.01 -2.13
N ASP A 84 11.94 -0.83 -3.31
CA ASP A 84 13.06 -1.65 -3.79
C ASP A 84 14.40 -1.01 -3.38
N GLU A 85 15.33 -1.79 -2.84
CA GLU A 85 16.66 -1.32 -2.46
C GLU A 85 17.51 -0.98 -3.70
N LYS A 86 18.00 0.26 -3.79
CA LYS A 86 18.94 0.62 -4.85
C LYS A 86 20.33 0.10 -4.54
N MET A 87 20.86 -0.75 -5.41
CA MET A 87 22.24 -1.20 -5.32
C MET A 87 23.20 -0.12 -5.83
N PRO A 88 24.46 -0.07 -5.33
CA PRO A 88 25.45 0.92 -5.79
C PRO A 88 25.65 0.91 -7.32
N TYR A 89 25.56 -0.27 -7.94
CA TYR A 89 25.68 -0.43 -9.39
C TYR A 89 24.48 0.13 -10.17
N ASP A 90 23.30 0.20 -9.55
CA ASP A 90 22.10 0.78 -10.19
C ASP A 90 22.26 2.29 -10.42
N ALA A 91 23.06 2.97 -9.59
CA ALA A 91 23.35 4.39 -9.79
C ALA A 91 24.15 4.64 -11.07
N ALA A 92 25.07 3.75 -11.42
CA ALA A 92 25.85 3.83 -12.65
C ALA A 92 25.00 3.51 -13.89
N GLN A 93 24.05 2.56 -13.78
CA GLN A 93 23.08 2.27 -14.84
C GLN A 93 22.03 3.36 -15.00
N ALA A 94 21.53 3.95 -13.92
CA ALA A 94 20.58 5.06 -13.97
C ALA A 94 21.14 6.31 -14.67
N ALA A 95 22.45 6.57 -14.55
CA ALA A 95 23.11 7.62 -15.32
C ALA A 95 23.12 7.35 -16.83
N ASN A 96 23.18 6.07 -17.23
CA ASN A 96 23.12 5.63 -18.64
C ASN A 96 21.68 5.60 -19.18
N ASP A 97 20.71 5.19 -18.35
CA ASP A 97 19.29 5.15 -18.69
C ASP A 97 18.59 6.51 -18.61
N ALA A 98 19.21 7.53 -17.99
CA ALA A 98 18.71 8.91 -18.02
C ALA A 98 18.59 9.49 -19.45
N ASN A 99 19.33 8.91 -20.42
CA ASN A 99 19.21 9.22 -21.85
C ASN A 99 18.12 8.42 -22.57
N ARG A 100 17.43 7.49 -21.90
CA ARG A 100 16.39 6.64 -22.49
C ARG A 100 15.02 7.22 -22.14
N ALA A 101 14.24 7.57 -23.16
CA ALA A 101 12.90 8.11 -22.96
C ALA A 101 12.06 7.19 -22.05
N PRO A 102 11.36 7.73 -21.04
CA PRO A 102 10.52 6.93 -20.15
C PRO A 102 9.50 6.18 -21.00
N THR A 103 9.63 4.85 -21.05
CA THR A 103 8.64 4.02 -21.76
C THR A 103 7.43 3.87 -20.86
N TYR A 104 6.42 4.72 -21.06
CA TYR A 104 5.14 4.58 -20.41
C TYR A 104 4.44 3.34 -20.96
N ARG A 105 4.17 2.36 -20.09
CA ARG A 105 3.29 1.23 -20.38
C ARG A 105 2.04 1.40 -19.54
N PHE A 106 0.88 1.51 -20.20
CA PHE A 106 -0.37 1.20 -19.54
C PHE A 106 -0.30 -0.27 -19.13
N VAL A 107 -0.09 -0.50 -17.84
CA VAL A 107 -0.37 -1.80 -17.23
C VAL A 107 -1.87 -1.86 -17.11
N ASP A 108 -2.51 -2.66 -17.97
CA ASP A 108 -3.89 -3.06 -17.74
C ASP A 108 -3.99 -3.52 -16.30
N GLY A 109 -4.91 -2.89 -15.56
CA GLY A 109 -5.33 -3.35 -14.25
C GLY A 109 -6.07 -4.66 -14.41
N VAL A 110 -5.38 -5.71 -14.88
CA VAL A 110 -5.92 -7.06 -14.91
C VAL A 110 -6.02 -7.46 -13.45
N SER A 111 -7.23 -7.33 -12.91
CA SER A 111 -7.70 -8.11 -11.78
C SER A 111 -7.51 -9.58 -12.14
N ARG A 112 -6.31 -10.12 -11.91
CA ARG A 112 -6.07 -11.55 -12.08
C ARG A 112 -6.95 -12.27 -11.05
N PRO A 113 -7.62 -13.37 -11.44
CA PRO A 113 -8.41 -14.15 -10.50
C PRO A 113 -7.45 -14.89 -9.57
N GLY A 114 -7.35 -14.44 -8.32
CA GLY A 114 -6.63 -15.12 -7.24
C GLY A 114 -6.13 -14.14 -6.18
N PRO A 115 -6.13 -14.52 -4.88
CA PRO A 115 -5.53 -13.71 -3.83
C PRO A 115 -3.99 -13.79 -3.91
N SER A 116 -3.39 -13.11 -4.88
CA SER A 116 -1.93 -12.90 -4.86
C SER A 116 -1.60 -11.95 -3.73
N SER A 117 -0.64 -12.29 -2.86
CA SER A 117 -0.19 -11.37 -1.82
C SER A 117 0.27 -10.04 -2.42
N SER A 118 0.14 -8.96 -1.65
CA SER A 118 0.58 -7.62 -2.08
C SER A 118 2.05 -7.59 -2.55
N ALA A 119 2.90 -8.45 -1.97
CA ALA A 119 4.29 -8.66 -2.36
C ALA A 119 4.45 -9.28 -3.75
N LEU A 120 3.63 -10.29 -4.10
CA LEU A 120 3.64 -10.88 -5.44
C LEU A 120 3.10 -9.89 -6.50
N SER A 121 2.05 -9.14 -6.15
CA SER A 121 1.55 -8.04 -7.00
C SER A 121 2.60 -6.94 -7.22
N HIS A 122 3.47 -6.71 -6.24
CA HIS A 122 4.61 -5.83 -6.38
C HIS A 122 5.63 -6.41 -7.38
N GLN A 123 6.00 -7.70 -7.20
CA GLN A 123 6.94 -8.42 -8.06
C GLN A 123 6.56 -8.40 -9.54
N ASP A 124 5.30 -8.70 -9.86
CA ASP A 124 4.81 -8.78 -11.24
C ASP A 124 4.95 -7.46 -12.01
N ARG A 125 4.97 -6.32 -11.29
CA ARG A 125 5.07 -4.99 -11.88
C ARG A 125 6.49 -4.43 -11.90
N THR A 126 7.41 -5.02 -11.13
CA THR A 126 8.83 -4.69 -11.23
C THR A 126 9.40 -5.42 -12.44
N THR A 127 9.71 -4.69 -13.52
CA THR A 127 10.42 -5.26 -14.67
C THR A 127 11.84 -5.60 -14.23
N ASN A 128 12.21 -6.88 -14.33
CA ASN A 128 13.45 -7.51 -13.85
C ASN A 128 13.42 -7.93 -12.37
N HIS A 129 13.94 -9.13 -12.13
CA HIS A 129 14.07 -9.75 -10.81
C HIS A 129 15.00 -8.90 -9.96
N HIS A 130 14.44 -7.96 -9.20
CA HIS A 130 15.22 -7.07 -8.36
C HIS A 130 16.05 -7.90 -7.36
N PRO A 131 17.40 -7.85 -7.43
CA PRO A 131 18.25 -8.74 -6.62
C PRO A 131 18.37 -8.26 -5.17
N GLY A 132 18.04 -7.00 -4.91
CA GLY A 132 18.15 -6.39 -3.59
C GLY A 132 16.97 -6.63 -2.67
N LEU A 133 17.08 -6.09 -1.46
CA LEU A 133 16.04 -6.17 -0.46
C LEU A 133 14.81 -5.37 -0.90
N VAL A 134 13.64 -5.88 -0.58
CA VAL A 134 12.36 -5.18 -0.68
C VAL A 134 11.91 -4.85 0.73
N LYS A 135 11.52 -3.58 0.94
CA LYS A 135 10.88 -3.14 2.18
C LYS A 135 9.38 -3.02 1.96
N GLN A 136 8.61 -3.66 2.82
CA GLN A 136 7.15 -3.62 2.89
C GLN A 136 6.75 -2.89 4.17
N ALA A 137 5.99 -1.81 4.03
CA ALA A 137 5.58 -0.96 5.13
C ALA A 137 4.06 -0.91 5.27
N TYR A 138 3.59 -1.00 6.50
CA TYR A 138 2.19 -0.90 6.88
C TYR A 138 2.03 -0.07 8.14
N SER A 139 0.87 0.59 8.28
CA SER A 139 0.54 1.34 9.48
C SER A 139 -0.94 1.18 9.80
N ALA A 140 -1.26 1.20 11.09
CA ALA A 140 -2.62 1.20 11.60
C ALA A 140 -2.73 2.09 12.83
N TRP A 141 -3.91 2.68 13.01
CA TRP A 141 -4.30 3.25 14.28
C TRP A 141 -4.74 2.12 15.21
N VAL A 142 -4.23 2.16 16.45
CA VAL A 142 -4.45 1.16 17.48
C VAL A 142 -5.16 1.80 18.65
N ASN A 143 -6.39 1.33 18.89
CA ASN A 143 -7.27 1.81 19.94
C ASN A 143 -7.26 0.81 21.10
N ILE A 144 -6.33 0.97 22.03
CA ILE A 144 -6.16 0.05 23.18
C ILE A 144 -7.15 0.38 24.30
N HIS A 145 -7.38 1.68 24.54
CA HIS A 145 -8.27 2.16 25.59
C HIS A 145 -9.44 2.92 24.97
N PRO A 146 -10.70 2.64 25.35
CA PRO A 146 -11.88 3.35 24.83
C PRO A 146 -11.85 4.86 25.03
N GLN A 147 -11.11 5.33 26.04
CA GLN A 147 -10.99 6.74 26.43
C GLN A 147 -9.60 7.32 26.12
N GLY A 148 -8.67 6.49 25.63
CA GLY A 148 -7.31 6.92 25.32
C GLY A 148 -7.20 7.46 23.89
N SER A 149 -6.14 8.22 23.62
CA SER A 149 -5.78 8.58 22.25
C SER A 149 -5.34 7.35 21.46
N ALA A 150 -5.79 7.26 20.21
CA ALA A 150 -5.33 6.23 19.29
C ALA A 150 -3.82 6.38 19.07
N GLN A 151 -3.09 5.28 19.15
CA GLN A 151 -1.65 5.28 18.83
C GLN A 151 -1.44 4.78 17.42
N LYS A 152 -0.49 5.36 16.69
CA LYS A 152 -0.17 4.91 15.34
C LYS A 152 0.97 3.90 15.39
N TRP A 153 0.65 2.65 15.06
CA TRP A 153 1.61 1.56 15.01
C TRP A 153 2.05 1.33 13.58
N HIS A 154 3.32 0.97 13.44
CA HIS A 154 3.95 0.73 12.15
C HIS A 154 4.57 -0.66 12.14
N LEU A 155 4.46 -1.31 10.98
CA LEU A 155 5.15 -2.55 10.67
C LEU A 155 6.05 -2.31 9.47
N THR A 156 7.32 -2.66 9.61
CA THR A 156 8.29 -2.70 8.52
C THR A 156 8.78 -4.13 8.38
N ALA A 157 8.52 -4.74 7.23
CA ALA A 157 8.99 -6.08 6.87
C ALA A 157 9.97 -6.00 5.71
N TYR A 158 10.88 -6.98 5.65
CA TYR A 158 11.87 -7.09 4.59
C TYR A 158 11.86 -8.47 3.98
N PHE A 159 12.08 -8.57 2.68
CA PHE A 159 12.29 -9.82 1.99
C PHE A 159 13.09 -9.59 0.70
N THR A 160 13.68 -10.64 0.13
CA THR A 160 14.06 -10.65 -1.29
C THR A 160 13.05 -11.50 -2.06
N TYR A 161 12.85 -11.23 -3.35
CA TYR A 161 11.95 -12.07 -4.16
C TYR A 161 12.43 -13.52 -4.29
N ALA A 162 13.74 -13.76 -4.18
CA ALA A 162 14.30 -15.11 -4.16
C ALA A 162 13.94 -15.88 -2.87
N ASP A 163 13.91 -15.20 -1.73
CA ASP A 163 13.60 -15.81 -0.43
C ASP A 163 12.09 -15.85 -0.15
N LEU A 164 11.31 -14.95 -0.76
CA LEU A 164 9.86 -14.80 -0.52
C LEU A 164 9.06 -16.12 -0.60
N PRO A 165 9.27 -17.03 -1.58
CA PRO A 165 8.56 -18.31 -1.63
C PRO A 165 8.89 -19.27 -0.47
N HIS A 166 10.00 -19.03 0.24
CA HIS A 166 10.52 -19.88 1.31
C HIS A 166 10.29 -19.28 2.71
N LEU A 167 9.68 -18.10 2.81
CA LEU A 167 9.34 -17.48 4.07
C LEU A 167 8.03 -18.09 4.61
N PRO A 168 7.99 -18.52 5.88
CA PRO A 168 6.75 -19.01 6.48
C PRO A 168 5.73 -17.87 6.60
N THR A 169 4.45 -18.22 6.56
CA THR A 169 3.34 -17.29 6.80
C THR A 169 2.83 -17.43 8.22
N ILE A 170 1.94 -16.53 8.66
CA ILE A 170 1.33 -16.55 10.00
C ILE A 170 0.78 -17.93 10.39
N ASP A 171 0.10 -18.61 9.45
CA ASP A 171 -0.51 -19.92 9.67
C ASP A 171 0.50 -21.03 10.02
N HIS A 172 1.73 -20.86 9.55
CA HIS A 172 2.84 -21.80 9.74
C HIS A 172 3.73 -21.44 10.94
N ASP A 173 3.50 -20.29 11.58
CA ASP A 173 4.22 -19.91 12.78
C ASP A 173 3.52 -20.49 14.03
N PRO A 174 4.22 -21.26 14.89
CA PRO A 174 3.59 -21.93 16.05
C PRO A 174 2.91 -21.00 17.05
N LEU A 175 3.39 -19.75 17.17
CA LEU A 175 2.88 -18.73 18.08
C LEU A 175 1.79 -17.92 17.40
N LEU A 176 2.08 -17.34 16.22
CA LEU A 176 1.20 -16.39 15.55
C LEU A 176 -0.08 -17.05 15.03
N ARG A 177 -0.05 -18.32 14.63
CA ARG A 177 -1.27 -19.05 14.21
C ARG A 177 -2.34 -19.17 15.30
N LYS A 178 -1.99 -18.92 16.56
CA LYS A 178 -2.90 -18.99 17.72
C LYS A 178 -3.41 -17.61 18.15
N ILE A 179 -2.91 -16.54 17.54
CA ILE A 179 -3.29 -15.18 17.90
C ILE A 179 -4.67 -14.87 17.33
N ILE A 180 -5.57 -14.40 18.21
CA ILE A 180 -6.92 -13.96 17.83
C ILE A 180 -6.93 -12.43 17.85
N VAL A 181 -7.11 -11.82 16.69
CA VAL A 181 -7.17 -10.36 16.55
C VAL A 181 -8.54 -9.85 17.02
N PRO A 182 -8.61 -9.00 18.07
CA PRO A 182 -9.87 -8.41 18.51
C PRO A 182 -10.41 -7.40 17.48
N SER A 183 -11.72 -7.43 17.26
CA SER A 183 -12.39 -6.50 16.35
C SER A 183 -12.31 -5.06 16.85
N GLY A 184 -12.14 -4.11 15.93
CA GLY A 184 -12.21 -2.67 16.21
C GLY A 184 -10.97 -2.04 16.86
N ILE A 185 -9.97 -2.83 17.26
CA ILE A 185 -8.71 -2.34 17.84
C ILE A 185 -7.78 -1.77 16.76
N TYR A 186 -7.62 -2.48 15.64
CA TYR A 186 -6.68 -2.12 14.57
C TYR A 186 -7.42 -1.53 13.36
N ARG A 187 -7.09 -0.30 12.99
CA ARG A 187 -7.73 0.41 11.86
C ARG A 187 -6.68 0.89 10.87
N SER A 188 -6.69 0.33 9.68
CA SER A 188 -5.87 0.81 8.56
C SER A 188 -6.38 2.17 8.10
N GLY A 189 -5.49 3.06 7.64
CA GLY A 189 -5.89 4.34 7.05
C GLY A 189 -6.75 4.10 5.81
N LYS A 190 -8.00 4.57 5.84
CA LYS A 190 -9.04 4.54 4.79
C LYS A 190 -8.65 3.72 3.55
N THR A 191 -9.01 2.44 3.55
CA THR A 191 -9.35 1.75 2.30
C THR A 191 -10.30 2.68 1.55
N ARG A 192 -10.02 3.00 0.29
CA ARG A 192 -11.05 3.58 -0.57
C ARG A 192 -12.13 2.51 -0.72
N SER A 193 -13.01 2.40 0.27
CA SER A 193 -14.25 1.66 0.11
C SER A 193 -14.94 2.34 -1.05
N ARG A 194 -15.00 1.63 -2.18
CA ARG A 194 -16.10 1.85 -3.11
C ARG A 194 -17.34 1.65 -2.26
N THR A 195 -18.03 2.75 -2.00
CA THR A 195 -19.30 2.75 -1.28
C THR A 195 -20.26 1.89 -2.08
N ASP A 196 -20.62 0.74 -1.54
CA ASP A 196 -21.95 0.18 -1.75
C ASP A 196 -22.89 1.06 -0.89
N ASP A 197 -23.31 2.18 -1.46
CA ASP A 197 -24.51 2.88 -1.00
C ASP A 197 -25.63 2.45 -1.94
N ASP A 198 -26.29 1.34 -1.61
CA ASP A 198 -27.63 1.06 -2.10
C ASP A 198 -28.54 0.75 -0.92
N GLU A 199 -29.53 1.61 -0.81
CA GLU A 199 -30.79 1.49 -0.07
C GLU A 199 -30.74 1.23 1.43
N LEU A 200 -31.26 2.20 2.21
CA LEU A 200 -32.48 1.99 2.99
C LEU A 200 -32.98 3.31 3.63
N VAL A 201 -34.30 3.45 3.59
CA VAL A 201 -35.17 4.39 4.31
C VAL A 201 -35.52 5.70 3.57
N GLY A 202 -36.53 5.57 2.71
CA GLY A 202 -37.44 6.66 2.37
C GLY A 202 -38.50 6.90 3.45
N ASN A 203 -39.11 8.08 3.30
CA ASN A 203 -40.29 8.64 3.97
C ASN A 203 -40.15 9.30 5.35
N GLY A 204 -40.37 10.63 5.36
CA GLY A 204 -41.27 11.22 6.34
C GLY A 204 -41.00 12.65 6.80
N ILE A 205 -41.54 13.62 6.06
CA ILE A 205 -42.15 14.89 6.55
C ILE A 205 -41.23 16.01 7.11
N ARG A 206 -41.20 17.12 6.35
CA ARG A 206 -40.74 18.48 6.74
C ARG A 206 -41.85 19.24 7.47
N LEU A 207 -41.47 20.05 8.48
CA LEU A 207 -42.10 21.34 8.84
C LEU A 207 -41.05 22.34 9.40
N PRO A 208 -41.31 23.67 9.39
CA PRO A 208 -40.29 24.73 9.27
C PRO A 208 -40.16 25.67 10.49
N GLY A 209 -39.11 26.51 10.47
CA GLY A 209 -38.90 27.71 11.31
C GLY A 209 -37.87 27.48 12.43
N THR A 210 -36.95 28.37 12.79
CA THR A 210 -36.82 29.84 12.61
C THR A 210 -35.35 30.26 12.74
N ASP A 211 -35.07 31.47 12.27
CA ASP A 211 -33.82 32.24 12.22
C ASP A 211 -32.85 32.15 13.41
N GLU A 212 -31.55 32.16 13.12
CA GLU A 212 -30.68 33.24 13.62
C GLU A 212 -29.39 33.37 12.80
N ALA A 213 -29.03 34.61 12.51
CA ALA A 213 -27.91 35.01 11.67
C ALA A 213 -26.66 35.31 12.50
N SER A 214 -25.48 34.86 12.04
CA SER A 214 -24.28 35.70 12.12
C SER A 214 -23.19 35.27 11.13
N PRO A 215 -22.41 36.23 10.60
CA PRO A 215 -21.55 36.04 9.45
C PRO A 215 -20.12 35.70 9.88
N TYR A 216 -19.39 34.87 9.14
CA TYR A 216 -18.00 35.14 8.77
C TYR A 216 -17.59 34.19 7.63
N THR A 217 -16.93 34.80 6.66
CA THR A 217 -16.57 34.30 5.32
C THR A 217 -15.58 33.13 5.35
N GLU A 218 -15.97 31.98 4.79
CA GLU A 218 -15.04 30.93 4.38
C GLU A 218 -14.96 30.92 2.84
N ARG A 219 -13.76 31.18 2.29
CA ARG A 219 -13.47 31.08 0.85
C ARG A 219 -13.50 29.61 0.43
N MET A 220 -14.64 29.14 -0.05
CA MET A 220 -14.77 27.86 -0.73
C MET A 220 -14.29 27.98 -2.19
N LEU A 221 -13.26 27.20 -2.54
CA LEU A 221 -12.83 26.99 -3.93
C LEU A 221 -13.91 26.18 -4.69
N PRO A 222 -14.17 26.45 -5.98
CA PRO A 222 -15.21 25.75 -6.72
C PRO A 222 -14.83 24.29 -7.04
N SER A 223 -15.80 23.39 -6.85
CA SER A 223 -15.73 21.98 -7.21
C SER A 223 -15.73 21.79 -8.73
N LEU A 224 -14.73 21.09 -9.26
CA LEU A 224 -14.69 20.70 -10.67
C LEU A 224 -15.60 19.50 -10.93
N SER A 225 -16.89 19.76 -11.11
CA SER A 225 -17.85 18.80 -11.65
C SER A 225 -18.71 19.47 -12.71
N SER A 226 -18.14 19.66 -13.91
CA SER A 226 -18.88 19.85 -15.16
C SER A 226 -17.94 19.80 -16.37
N ILE A 227 -17.67 18.59 -16.88
CA ILE A 227 -17.46 18.37 -18.31
C ILE A 227 -18.18 17.08 -18.68
N GLN A 228 -19.47 17.21 -18.97
CA GLN A 228 -20.18 16.30 -19.87
C GLN A 228 -20.89 17.17 -20.90
N SER A 229 -20.38 17.16 -22.13
CA SER A 229 -21.16 17.30 -23.38
C SER A 229 -20.23 17.18 -24.58
N ALA A 230 -20.38 16.08 -25.33
CA ALA A 230 -20.74 16.07 -26.75
C ALA A 230 -20.47 14.66 -27.34
N VAL A 231 -21.51 13.81 -27.44
CA VAL A 231 -22.30 13.52 -28.65
C VAL A 231 -21.57 12.63 -29.67
N ALA A 232 -22.04 11.38 -29.79
CA ALA A 232 -22.46 10.79 -31.07
C ALA A 232 -23.27 9.51 -30.80
N ALA A 233 -24.50 9.49 -31.31
CA ALA A 233 -25.43 8.37 -31.31
C ALA A 233 -25.16 7.39 -32.47
N HIS A 234 -25.88 6.25 -32.43
CA HIS A 234 -26.27 5.28 -33.50
C HIS A 234 -25.80 3.83 -33.24
N PRO A 235 -26.48 2.79 -33.80
CA PRO A 235 -27.55 2.07 -33.13
C PRO A 235 -27.24 0.56 -32.98
N SER A 236 -28.14 -0.14 -32.31
CA SER A 236 -28.12 -1.58 -32.00
C SER A 236 -28.11 -2.50 -33.22
N THR A 237 -27.28 -3.55 -33.20
CA THR A 237 -27.57 -4.87 -33.80
C THR A 237 -26.89 -5.97 -32.99
N ALA A 238 -27.65 -7.01 -32.64
CA ALA A 238 -27.20 -8.20 -31.94
C ALA A 238 -26.54 -9.22 -32.90
N SER A 239 -25.53 -9.96 -32.43
CA SER A 239 -25.36 -11.40 -32.74
C SER A 239 -24.31 -12.05 -31.82
N LEU A 240 -24.69 -13.17 -31.22
CA LEU A 240 -23.85 -14.13 -30.51
C LEU A 240 -22.95 -14.90 -31.49
N THR A 241 -21.65 -15.07 -31.16
CA THR A 241 -20.88 -16.33 -31.24
C THR A 241 -19.45 -16.09 -30.77
N GLY A 242 -18.96 -16.94 -29.87
CA GLY A 242 -17.66 -16.77 -29.22
C GLY A 242 -16.48 -17.34 -30.01
N THR A 243 -15.33 -16.68 -29.85
CA THR A 243 -13.97 -17.24 -29.79
C THR A 243 -13.12 -16.22 -29.02
N ARG A 244 -12.66 -16.56 -27.80
CA ARG A 244 -11.80 -15.67 -26.98
C ARG A 244 -10.39 -15.65 -27.56
N SER A 245 -10.16 -14.80 -28.56
CA SER A 245 -8.82 -14.34 -28.92
C SER A 245 -8.29 -13.43 -27.81
N HIS A 246 -7.02 -13.59 -27.45
CA HIS A 246 -6.27 -12.57 -26.70
C HIS A 246 -6.60 -11.18 -27.28
N GLY A 247 -7.22 -10.32 -26.46
CA GLY A 247 -7.65 -9.00 -26.93
C GLY A 247 -6.44 -8.23 -27.46
N ALA A 248 -6.45 -7.94 -28.76
CA ALA A 248 -5.55 -6.96 -29.32
C ALA A 248 -5.82 -5.64 -28.59
N ARG A 249 -4.74 -4.97 -28.15
CA ARG A 249 -4.82 -3.68 -27.45
C ARG A 249 -5.67 -2.71 -28.26
N LEU A 250 -6.49 -1.91 -27.56
CA LEU A 250 -7.32 -0.94 -28.25
C LEU A 250 -6.41 0.09 -28.95
N PRO A 251 -6.74 0.52 -30.19
CA PRO A 251 -5.95 1.49 -30.92
C PRO A 251 -5.73 2.81 -30.16
N GLU A 252 -6.65 3.15 -29.25
CA GLU A 252 -6.56 4.33 -28.38
C GLU A 252 -5.45 4.22 -27.33
N ASP A 253 -5.27 3.04 -26.70
CA ASP A 253 -4.18 2.79 -25.76
C ASP A 253 -2.84 2.87 -26.45
N GLN A 254 -2.76 2.33 -27.66
CA GLN A 254 -1.55 2.35 -28.47
C GLN A 254 -1.19 3.77 -28.91
N ARG A 255 -2.20 4.58 -29.28
CA ARG A 255 -2.02 6.02 -29.54
C ARG A 255 -1.57 6.78 -28.30
N MET A 256 -2.14 6.50 -27.14
CA MET A 256 -1.78 7.17 -25.89
C MET A 256 -0.35 6.83 -25.47
N ILE A 257 0.04 5.56 -25.55
CA ILE A 257 1.42 5.10 -25.31
C ILE A 257 2.38 5.79 -26.28
N GLN A 258 2.05 5.82 -27.57
CA GLN A 258 2.88 6.47 -28.57
C GLN A 258 3.01 7.98 -28.30
N MET A 259 1.92 8.64 -27.90
CA MET A 259 1.90 10.05 -27.55
C MET A 259 2.79 10.35 -26.33
N LEU A 260 2.66 9.55 -25.26
CA LEU A 260 3.44 9.70 -24.03
C LEU A 260 4.94 9.44 -24.26
N ASN A 261 5.27 8.45 -25.09
CA ASN A 261 6.65 8.13 -25.44
C ASN A 261 7.25 9.09 -26.48
N SER A 262 6.43 9.83 -27.24
CA SER A 262 6.89 10.74 -28.30
C SER A 262 7.27 12.14 -27.79
N ARG A 263 6.97 12.49 -26.54
CA ARG A 263 7.25 13.82 -26.01
C ARG A 263 8.46 13.81 -25.10
N HIS A 264 9.65 14.06 -25.67
CA HIS A 264 10.76 14.81 -25.07
C HIS A 264 11.64 15.35 -26.23
N ILE A 265 11.35 16.58 -26.65
CA ILE A 265 12.29 17.42 -27.42
C ILE A 265 12.22 18.82 -26.80
N ARG A 266 13.11 19.08 -25.84
CA ARG A 266 14.00 20.24 -25.72
C ARG A 266 14.59 20.29 -24.31
#